data_AF-A0A1C5PGX3-F1
#
_entry.id   AF-A0A1C5PGX3-F1
#
_cell.length_a   1.000
_cell.length_b   1.000
_cell.length_c   1.000
_cell.angle_alpha   90.00
_cell.angle_beta   90.00
_cell.angle_gamma   90.00
#
_symmetry.space_group_name_H-M   'P 1'
#
loop_
_entity.id
_entity.type
_entity.pdbx_description
1 polymer ?
#
loop_
_entity_poly.entity_id
_entity_poly.type
_entity_poly.pdbx_seq_one_letter_code
_entity_poly.pdbx_strand_id
1 'polypeptide(L)' 'MIPKDPMILLSYVNTQLRDFYPSLEALAEGLEVDQEDLVKKLAGIDYEYDAQRNQFV' A
#
# COMPACT_ATOMS: atom_id res chain seq x y z
N MET A 1 -2.69 -11.27 -7.90
CA MET A 1 -3.37 -11.59 -6.62
C MET A 1 -2.61 -10.87 -5.52
N ILE A 2 -3.30 -10.08 -4.70
CA ILE A 2 -2.66 -9.29 -3.63
C ILE A 2 -2.36 -10.20 -2.42
N PRO A 3 -1.16 -10.11 -1.81
CA PRO A 3 -0.82 -10.88 -0.61
C PRO A 3 -1.78 -10.58 0.56
N LYS A 4 -2.08 -11.60 1.36
CA LYS A 4 -2.95 -11.46 2.55
C LYS A 4 -2.17 -11.30 3.85
N ASP A 5 -0.95 -11.81 3.89
CA ASP A 5 -0.06 -11.64 5.04
C ASP A 5 0.37 -10.17 5.13
N PRO A 6 0.17 -9.48 6.26
CA PRO A 6 0.48 -8.05 6.39
C PRO A 6 1.95 -7.70 6.13
N MET A 7 2.92 -8.55 6.52
CA MET A 7 4.35 -8.29 6.28
C MET A 7 4.69 -8.39 4.80
N ILE A 8 4.12 -9.37 4.11
CA ILE A 8 4.30 -9.52 2.66
C ILE A 8 3.55 -8.42 1.92
N LEU A 9 2.35 -8.05 2.38
CA LEU A 9 1.53 -6.99 1.81
C LEU A 9 2.26 -5.66 1.83
N LEU A 10 2.91 -5.29 2.94
CA LEU A 10 3.74 -4.09 3.03
C LEU A 10 4.80 -4.03 1.91
N SER A 11 5.60 -5.10 1.77
CA SER A 11 6.67 -5.15 0.76
C SER A 11 6.11 -5.08 -0.66
N TYR A 12 4.99 -5.76 -0.90
CA TYR A 12 4.28 -5.71 -2.18
C TYR A 12 3.79 -4.31 -2.51
N VAL A 13 3.06 -3.66 -1.59
CA VAL A 13 2.50 -2.32 -1.79
C VAL A 13 3.60 -1.28 -2.00
N ASN A 14 4.66 -1.28 -1.19
CA ASN A 14 5.78 -0.35 -1.36
C ASN A 14 6.52 -0.56 -2.70
N THR A 15 6.64 -1.81 -3.16
CA THR A 15 7.19 -2.10 -4.48
C THR A 15 6.28 -1.57 -5.59
N GLN A 16 4.96 -1.72 -5.45
CA GLN A 16 3.99 -1.20 -6.41
C GLN A 16 4.03 0.33 -6.48
N LEU A 17 4.03 1.02 -5.34
CA LEU A 17 4.12 2.48 -5.27
C LEU A 17 5.45 3.00 -5.85
N ARG A 18 6.56 2.33 -5.60
CA ARG A 18 7.87 2.75 -6.13
C ARG A 18 7.95 2.63 -7.65
N ASP A 19 7.49 1.49 -8.19
CA ASP A 19 7.82 1.10 -9.57
C ASP A 19 6.70 1.43 -10.57
N PHE A 20 5.45 1.55 -10.12
CA PHE A 20 4.28 1.60 -11.02
C PHE A 20 3.27 2.71 -10.75
N TYR A 21 3.13 3.20 -9.51
CA TYR A 21 2.04 4.11 -9.16
C TYR A 21 2.53 5.42 -8.50
N PRO A 22 2.06 6.59 -8.97
CA PRO A 22 2.51 7.89 -8.44
C PRO A 22 1.94 8.21 -7.05
N SER A 23 0.92 7.47 -6.59
CA SER A 23 0.31 7.64 -5.28
C SER A 23 -0.46 6.39 -4.86
N LEU A 24 -0.84 6.32 -3.59
CA LEU A 24 -1.71 5.28 -3.05
C LEU A 24 -3.09 5.25 -3.71
N GLU A 25 -3.66 6.41 -4.05
CA GLU A 25 -4.93 6.52 -4.77
C GLU A 25 -4.84 5.85 -6.16
N ALA A 26 -3.76 6.14 -6.91
CA ALA A 26 -3.55 5.56 -8.23
C ALA A 26 -3.31 4.04 -8.16
N LEU A 27 -2.63 3.56 -7.10
CA LEU A 27 -2.49 2.13 -6.84
C LEU A 27 -3.84 1.49 -6.54
N ALA A 28 -4.65 2.12 -5.69
CA ALA A 28 -5.96 1.61 -5.30
C ALA A 28 -6.90 1.50 -6.51
N GLU A 29 -6.93 2.52 -7.37
CA GLU A 29 -7.65 2.50 -8.64
C GLU A 29 -7.12 1.41 -9.59
N GLY A 30 -5.80 1.35 -9.79
CA GLY A 30 -5.18 0.41 -10.73
C GLY A 30 -5.23 -1.06 -10.32
N LEU A 31 -5.34 -1.35 -9.01
CA LEU A 31 -5.47 -2.70 -8.48
C LEU A 31 -6.92 -3.05 -8.07
N GLU A 32 -7.87 -2.12 -8.28
CA GLU A 32 -9.27 -2.24 -7.87
C GLU A 32 -9.42 -2.65 -6.38
N VAL A 33 -8.67 -1.97 -5.51
CA VAL A 33 -8.73 -2.18 -4.06
C VAL A 33 -9.18 -0.95 -3.32
N ASP A 34 -9.79 -1.16 -2.16
CA ASP A 34 -10.12 -0.09 -1.24
C ASP A 34 -8.85 0.43 -0.52
N GLN A 35 -8.59 1.72 -0.70
CA GLN A 35 -7.44 2.39 -0.11
C GLN A 35 -7.51 2.41 1.43
N GLU A 36 -8.68 2.65 2.01
CA GLU A 36 -8.83 2.72 3.47
C GLU A 36 -8.58 1.35 4.10
N ASP A 37 -9.04 0.27 3.47
CA ASP A 37 -8.79 -1.09 3.93
C ASP A 37 -7.30 -1.44 3.90
N LEU A 38 -6.58 -0.97 2.86
CA LEU A 38 -5.13 -1.15 2.77
C LEU A 38 -4.41 -0.43 3.92
N VAL A 39 -4.79 0.83 4.17
CA VAL A 39 -4.24 1.64 5.26
C VAL A 39 -4.56 1.02 6.61
N LYS A 40 -5.81 0.59 6.85
CA LYS A 40 -6.20 -0.06 8.12
C LYS A 40 -5.43 -1.36 8.36
N LYS A 41 -5.22 -2.17 7.33
CA LYS A 41 -4.43 -3.42 7.43
C LYS A 41 -2.97 -3.16 7.79
N LEU A 42 -2.34 -2.18 7.14
CA LEU A 42 -0.93 -1.84 7.37
C LEU A 42 -0.74 -1.04 8.68
N ALA A 43 -1.73 -0.26 9.10
CA ALA A 43 -1.73 0.35 10.43
C ALA A 43 -1.81 -0.69 11.56
N GLY A 44 -2.46 -1.84 11.31
CA GLY A 44 -2.51 -2.95 12.27
C GLY A 44 -1.17 -3.64 12.55
N ILE A 45 -0.12 -3.28 11.81
CA ILE A 45 1.27 -3.72 12.00
C ILE A 45 2.23 -2.53 12.17
N ASP A 46 1.70 -1.38 12.62
CA ASP A 46 2.43 -0.14 12.90
C ASP A 46 3.06 0.56 11.69
N TYR A 47 2.48 0.42 10.50
CA TYR A 47 2.91 1.15 9.29
C TYR A 47 1.89 2.18 8.85
N GLU A 48 2.37 3.39 8.52
CA GLU A 48 1.56 4.50 8.03
C GLU A 48 1.99 4.93 6.63
N TYR A 49 1.05 5.38 5.80
CA TYR A 49 1.35 5.86 4.46
C TYR A 49 1.94 7.27 4.50
N ASP A 50 3.17 7.43 4.01
CA ASP A 50 3.83 8.71 3.81
C ASP A 50 3.69 9.15 2.35
N ALA A 51 2.81 10.13 2.10
CA ALA A 51 2.56 10.66 0.77
C ALA A 51 3.75 11.45 0.18
N GLN A 52 4.66 11.99 1.00
CA GLN A 52 5.86 12.67 0.51
C GLN A 52 6.86 11.66 -0.04
N ARG A 53 6.93 10.48 0.57
CA ARG A 53 7.84 9.39 0.18
C ARG A 53 7.20 8.37 -0.74
N ASN A 54 5.87 8.45 -0.93
CA ASN A 54 5.05 7.51 -1.69
C ASN A 54 5.29 6.05 -1.25
N GLN A 55 5.25 5.80 0.06
CA GLN A 55 5.44 4.46 0.65
C GLN A 55 4.88 4.40 2.07
N PHE A 56 4.66 3.18 2.57
CA PHE A 56 4.39 2.92 3.98
C PHE A 56 5.70 2.86 4.78
N VAL A 57 5.74 3.55 5.92
CA VAL A 57 6.91 3.70 6.82
C VAL A 57 6.59 3.34 8.27
#